data_AF-A0A8J2VDJ5-F1
#
_entry.id   AF-A0A8J2VDJ5-F1
#
_cell.length_a   1.000
_cell.length_b   1.000
_cell.length_c   1.000
_cell.angle_alpha   90.00
_cell.angle_beta   90.00
_cell.angle_gamma   90.00
#
_symmetry.space_group_name_H-M   'P 1'
#
loop_
_entity.id
_entity.type
_entity.pdbx_description
1 polymer ?
#
loop_
_entity_poly.entity_id
_entity_poly.type
_entity_poly.pdbx_seq_one_letter_code
_entity_poly.pdbx_strand_id
1 'polypeptide(L)'
;MYLLCNNILKVMETSIIKIGNSKGLRLSKTILEKYNIKDKVELILEKEQIILKPIASPRKNWEKEFKKMSENGDDKLLMNDVFDDENLEEWN
;
A
#
# COMPACT_ATOMS: atom_id res chain seq x y z
N MET A 1 -16.22 -8.40 29.14
CA MET A 1 -14.92 -7.78 28.82
C MET A 1 -15.14 -6.78 27.68
N TYR A 2 -15.90 -5.72 27.95
CA TYR A 2 -16.09 -4.62 27.00
C TYR A 2 -15.00 -3.59 27.29
N LEU A 3 -13.89 -3.67 26.57
CA LEU A 3 -13.02 -2.55 26.34
C LEU A 3 -12.80 -2.47 24.84
N LEU A 4 -13.14 -1.34 24.24
CA LEU A 4 -12.20 -0.50 23.50
C LEU A 4 -12.93 0.75 23.01
N CYS A 5 -12.54 1.86 23.63
CA CYS A 5 -12.52 3.24 23.12
C CYS A 5 -13.71 3.74 22.28
N ASN A 6 -14.33 4.82 22.76
CA ASN A 6 -15.06 5.78 21.95
C ASN A 6 -14.16 6.35 20.84
N ASN A 7 -14.02 5.61 19.73
CA ASN A 7 -13.63 6.20 18.47
C ASN A 7 -14.85 7.02 18.02
N ILE A 8 -14.73 8.34 18.05
CA ILE A 8 -15.74 9.24 17.50
C ILE A 8 -15.91 8.88 16.02
N LEU A 9 -16.93 8.07 15.71
CA LEU A 9 -17.36 7.80 14.34
C LEU A 9 -18.03 9.07 13.83
N LYS A 10 -17.23 9.95 13.23
CA LYS A 10 -17.77 11.12 12.53
C LYS A 10 -18.39 10.65 11.23
N VAL A 11 -19.72 10.56 11.22
CA VAL A 11 -20.50 10.33 10.00
C VAL A 11 -20.49 11.63 9.18
N MET A 12 -20.30 11.50 7.88
CA MET A 12 -20.36 12.61 6.94
C MET A 12 -21.04 12.17 5.66
N GLU A 13 -21.81 13.08 5.06
CA GLU A 13 -22.38 12.89 3.74
C GLU A 13 -21.42 13.48 2.69
N THR A 14 -21.35 12.83 1.53
CA THR A 14 -20.61 13.36 0.39
C THR A 14 -21.36 13.12 -0.91
N SER A 15 -21.15 14.01 -1.88
CA SER A 15 -21.82 13.94 -3.17
C SER A 15 -21.25 12.84 -4.06
N ILE A 16 -22.15 12.17 -4.78
CA ILE A 16 -21.82 11.33 -5.92
C ILE A 16 -22.03 12.15 -7.20
N ILE A 17 -20.99 12.33 -7.99
CA ILE A 17 -21.03 13.15 -9.21
C ILE A 17 -21.02 12.27 -10.47
N LYS A 18 -21.64 12.74 -11.56
CA LYS A 18 -21.58 12.06 -12.87
C LYS A 18 -20.22 12.28 -13.52
N ILE A 19 -19.60 11.22 -14.02
CA ILE A 19 -18.34 11.23 -14.78
C ILE A 19 -18.56 10.43 -16.05
N GLY A 20 -18.94 11.09 -17.14
CA GLY A 20 -19.32 10.40 -18.38
C GLY A 20 -20.49 9.43 -18.17
N ASN A 21 -20.30 8.15 -18.48
CA ASN A 21 -21.27 7.07 -18.24
C ASN A 21 -21.18 6.49 -16.81
N SER A 22 -20.24 6.96 -15.99
CA SER A 22 -19.98 6.48 -14.63
C SER A 22 -20.37 7.51 -13.58
N LYS A 23 -20.24 7.13 -12.30
CA LYS A 23 -20.37 8.03 -11.15
C LYS A 23 -19.11 7.97 -10.28
N GLY A 24 -18.74 9.10 -9.68
CA GLY A 24 -17.59 9.22 -8.78
C GLY A 24 -17.99 9.68 -7.39
N LEU A 25 -17.31 9.16 -6.37
CA LEU A 25 -17.41 9.62 -4.98
C LEU A 25 -16.41 10.77 -4.77
N ARG A 26 -16.89 11.96 -4.37
CA ARG A 26 -15.99 13.09 -4.10
C ARG A 26 -15.43 12.99 -2.69
N LEU A 27 -14.12 12.84 -2.54
CA LEU A 27 -13.43 12.91 -1.25
C LEU A 27 -12.72 14.25 -1.12
N SER A 28 -12.79 14.89 0.04
CA SER A 28 -12.06 16.14 0.29
C SER A 28 -10.55 15.87 0.39
N LYS A 29 -9.73 16.87 0.06
CA LYS A 29 -8.27 16.79 0.21
C LYS A 29 -7.85 16.33 1.61
N THR A 30 -8.52 16.86 2.64
CA THR A 30 -8.28 16.50 4.04
C THR A 30 -8.51 15.01 4.32
N ILE A 31 -9.53 14.37 3.70
CA ILE A 31 -9.77 12.93 3.84
C ILE A 31 -8.68 12.14 3.12
N LEU A 32 -8.33 12.53 1.90
CA LEU A 32 -7.28 11.87 1.12
C LEU A 32 -5.93 11.88 1.86
N GLU A 33 -5.54 13.03 2.41
CA GLU A 33 -4.30 13.20 3.19
C GLU A 33 -4.34 12.41 4.49
N LYS A 34 -5.43 12.50 5.26
CA LYS A 34 -5.58 11.80 6.55
C LYS A 34 -5.41 10.28 6.40
N TYR A 35 -5.91 9.70 5.32
CA TYR A 35 -5.83 8.26 5.06
C TYR A 35 -4.71 7.87 4.09
N ASN A 36 -3.84 8.81 3.70
CA ASN A 36 -2.74 8.59 2.77
C ASN A 36 -3.20 7.90 1.46
N ILE A 37 -4.36 8.31 0.95
CA ILE A 37 -4.91 7.86 -0.33
C ILE A 37 -4.28 8.73 -1.43
N LYS A 38 -3.65 8.07 -2.39
CA LYS A 38 -3.07 8.71 -3.59
C LYS A 38 -4.00 8.48 -4.78
N ASP A 39 -3.57 7.65 -5.73
CA ASP A 39 -4.26 7.52 -7.02
C ASP A 39 -5.28 6.37 -7.05
N LYS A 40 -5.11 5.38 -6.17
CA LYS A 40 -5.90 4.15 -6.17
C LYS A 40 -6.24 3.69 -4.76
N VAL A 41 -7.40 3.06 -4.66
CA VAL A 41 -7.92 2.39 -3.44
C VAL A 41 -8.36 0.98 -3.82
N GLU A 42 -8.30 0.08 -2.86
CA GLU A 42 -8.97 -1.21 -2.94
C GLU A 42 -10.44 -1.03 -2.55
N LEU A 43 -11.34 -1.61 -3.35
CA LEU A 43 -12.79 -1.58 -3.14
C LEU A 43 -13.25 -2.98 -2.74
N ILE A 44 -13.74 -3.11 -1.51
CA ILE A 44 -14.28 -4.38 -0.99
C ILE A 44 -15.80 -4.25 -0.97
N LEU A 45 -16.48 -5.22 -1.59
CA LEU A 45 -17.95 -5.30 -1.63
C LEU A 45 -18.43 -6.17 -0.47
N GLU A 46 -19.17 -5.57 0.46
CA GLU A 46 -19.88 -6.27 1.52
C GLU A 46 -21.39 -6.22 1.27
N LYS A 47 -22.17 -6.98 2.06
CA LYS A 47 -23.61 -7.15 1.83
C LYS A 47 -24.40 -5.83 1.81
N GLU A 48 -24.00 -4.85 2.61
CA GLU A 48 -24.75 -3.60 2.81
C GLU A 48 -23.91 -2.33 2.54
N GLN A 49 -22.61 -2.50 2.28
CA GLN A 49 -21.68 -1.39 2.15
C GLN A 49 -20.50 -1.72 1.25
N ILE A 50 -19.79 -0.67 0.84
CA ILE A 50 -18.46 -0.79 0.25
C ILE A 50 -17.42 -0.25 1.21
N ILE A 51 -16.28 -0.93 1.30
CA ILE A 51 -15.13 -0.46 2.07
C ILE A 51 -14.03 -0.03 1.09
N LEU A 52 -13.55 1.21 1.27
CA LEU A 52 -12.41 1.75 0.54
C LEU A 52 -11.17 1.64 1.42
N LYS A 53 -10.14 0.94 0.95
CA LYS A 53 -8.84 0.86 1.62
C LYS A 53 -7.74 1.54 0.80
N PRO A 54 -6.86 2.34 1.42
CA PRO A 54 -5.70 2.87 0.70
C PRO A 54 -4.80 1.72 0.23
N ILE A 55 -4.32 1.79 -1.02
CA ILE A 55 -3.32 0.83 -1.50
C ILE A 55 -1.96 1.25 -0.93
N ALA A 56 -1.38 0.41 -0.09
CA ALA A 56 0.01 0.58 0.32
C ALA A 56 0.91 0.33 -0.89
N SER A 57 1.84 1.24 -1.19
CA SER A 57 2.82 0.99 -2.23
C SER A 57 3.67 -0.22 -1.83
N PRO A 58 3.83 -1.26 -2.69
CA PRO A 58 4.47 -2.53 -2.34
C PRO A 58 5.86 -2.41 -1.70
N ARG A 59 6.56 -1.30 -1.96
CA ARG A 59 7.94 -1.02 -1.52
C ARG A 59 8.08 0.23 -0.67
N LYS A 60 7.00 0.71 -0.04
CA LYS A 60 7.00 1.98 0.73
C LYS A 60 8.14 2.06 1.75
N ASN A 61 8.49 0.92 2.35
CA ASN A 61 9.47 0.83 3.43
C ASN A 61 10.75 0.10 3.01
N TRP A 62 10.90 -0.26 1.73
CA TRP A 62 12.06 -1.03 1.28
C TRP A 62 13.36 -0.32 1.61
N GLU A 63 13.49 0.98 1.30
CA GLU A 63 14.71 1.75 1.59
C GLU A 63 15.13 1.66 3.06
N LYS A 64 14.16 1.79 3.99
CA LYS A 64 14.40 1.66 5.43
C LYS A 64 14.82 0.24 5.83
N GLU A 65 14.12 -0.77 5.32
CA GLU A 65 14.43 -2.16 5.66
C GLU A 65 15.75 -2.63 5.03
N PHE A 66 16.09 -2.19 3.81
CA PHE A 66 17.40 -2.44 3.18
C PHE A 66 18.54 -1.77 3.95
N LYS A 67 18.35 -0.52 4.38
CA LYS A 67 19.35 0.16 5.23
C LYS A 67 19.59 -0.63 6.52
N LYS A 68 18.51 -1.07 7.18
CA LYS A 68 18.59 -1.89 8.40
C LYS A 68 19.26 -3.25 8.15
N MET A 69 18.96 -3.90 7.04
CA MET A 69 19.58 -5.17 6.63
C MET A 69 21.09 -5.02 6.44
N SER A 70 21.54 -3.93 5.80
CA SER A 70 22.97 -3.64 5.64
C SER A 70 23.64 -3.24 6.96
N GLU A 71 23.00 -2.42 7.81
CA GLU A 71 23.50 -2.10 9.16
C GLU A 71 23.66 -3.35 10.05
N ASN A 72 22.78 -4.34 9.88
CA ASN A 72 22.85 -5.62 10.57
C ASN A 72 23.83 -6.63 9.94
N GLY A 73 24.32 -6.37 8.73
CA GLY A 73 25.13 -7.31 7.95
C GLY A 73 24.36 -8.55 7.46
N ASP A 74 23.03 -8.44 7.41
CA ASP A 74 22.11 -9.46 6.89
C ASP A 74 22.12 -9.51 5.34
N ASP A 75 22.86 -8.62 4.68
CA ASP A 75 23.03 -8.51 3.23
C ASP A 75 24.11 -9.43 2.64
N LYS A 76 24.59 -10.39 3.44
CA LYS A 76 25.55 -11.42 3.00
C LYS A 76 24.84 -12.60 2.34
N LEU A 77 25.52 -13.20 1.36
CA LEU A 77 25.07 -14.43 0.73
C LEU A 77 24.99 -15.57 1.76
N LEU A 78 23.85 -16.27 1.79
CA LEU A 78 23.62 -17.43 2.66
C LEU A 78 24.17 -18.74 2.07
N MET A 79 24.42 -18.75 0.77
CA MET A 79 25.00 -19.84 0.02
C MET A 79 26.06 -19.26 -0.90
N ASN A 80 27.08 -20.06 -1.23
CA ASN A 80 28.10 -19.64 -2.18
C ASN A 80 27.44 -19.34 -3.53
N ASP A 81 28.05 -18.43 -4.28
CA ASP A 81 27.62 -18.18 -5.64
C ASP A 81 27.81 -19.47 -6.46
N VAL A 82 26.72 -19.92 -7.08
CA VAL A 82 26.70 -21.17 -7.86
C VAL A 82 27.17 -20.91 -9.29
N PHE A 83 27.29 -19.63 -9.65
CA PHE A 83 27.61 -19.16 -10.99
C PHE A 83 29.04 -18.64 -11.13
N ASP A 84 29.89 -18.78 -10.10
CA ASP A 84 31.30 -18.34 -10.13
C ASP A 84 32.10 -18.96 -11.29
N ASP A 85 31.72 -20.17 -11.74
CA ASP A 85 32.36 -20.91 -12.81
C ASP A 85 31.68 -20.72 -14.19
N GLU A 86 30.60 -19.93 -14.30
CA GLU A 86 29.90 -19.72 -15.58
C GLU A 86 30.66 -18.72 -16.47
N ASN A 87 30.94 -19.13 -17.71
CA ASN A 87 31.52 -18.24 -18.72
C ASN A 87 30.43 -17.42 -19.42
N LEU A 88 30.27 -16.16 -19.00
CA LEU A 88 29.30 -15.22 -19.57
C LEU A 88 29.70 -14.70 -20.96
N GLU A 89 30.88 -15.04 -21.49
CA GLU A 89 31.31 -14.64 -22.85
C GLU A 89 30.50 -15.32 -23.96
N GLU A 90 29.79 -16.43 -23.69
CA GLU A 90 28.96 -17.12 -24.69
C GLU A 90 27.71 -16.33 -25.17
N TRP A 91 27.36 -15.24 -24.49
CA TRP A 91 26.17 -14.42 -24.78
C TRP A 91 26.50 -13.06 -25.44
N ASN A 92 27.72 -12.90 -25.98
CA ASN A 92 28.13 -11.75 -26.79
C ASN A 92 28.08 -12.02 -28.30
#